data_AF-A0A3B0T458-F1
#
_entry.id   AF-A0A3B0T458-F1
#
_cell.length_a   1.000
_cell.length_b   1.000
_cell.length_c   1.000
_cell.angle_alpha   90.00
_cell.angle_beta   90.00
_cell.angle_gamma   90.00
#
_symmetry.space_group_name_H-M   'P 1'
#
loop_
_entity.id
_entity.type
_entity.pdbx_description
1 polymer ?
#
loop_
_entity_poly.entity_id
_entity_poly.type
_entity_poly.pdbx_seq_one_letter_code
_entity_poly.pdbx_strand_id
1 'polypeptide(L)'
;MKKFSSNKVLLLILAAITLASCSKSGKSVSTLTGWEYNNPKYGGFQANANYKEHGPPPGMVLIEGGTFTMGSVTDDVMFDWNTTPVKQQVRSFYMDEAEVSNIEYLLYLQYLEKVFPPSDDTYRKIYQAALPDTLVWRNTLGFNELLTENYLRHPAYAEYPVVGVSWRQATEFCKWRTDRVNEKILIEKGVLHTLFDHDSLKVEGANRFDTETYLANPNLLFEGDSSIYYKGIKDFSEKSKEKKSKGSFTGRHVKTSDGILAQRFRLPTEAEWEYAAKALIENREYNSIRGRKKYSWNGGTTRETSKRYKGDQMANFKQGKGDY
;
A
#
# COMPACT_ATOMS: atom_id res chain seq x y z
N MET A 1 -30.85 -67.59 4.63
CA MET A 1 -29.54 -66.90 4.71
C MET A 1 -29.41 -65.98 3.49
N LYS A 2 -29.63 -64.67 3.66
CA LYS A 2 -29.52 -63.70 2.55
C LYS A 2 -28.04 -63.49 2.23
N LYS A 3 -27.60 -63.86 1.02
CA LYS A 3 -26.25 -63.63 0.50
C LYS A 3 -26.00 -62.12 0.47
N PHE A 4 -25.24 -61.60 1.43
CA PHE A 4 -24.67 -60.26 1.32
C PHE A 4 -23.77 -60.24 0.08
N SER A 5 -24.10 -59.38 -0.89
CA SER A 5 -23.34 -59.24 -2.14
C SER A 5 -21.94 -58.72 -1.81
N SER A 6 -20.94 -59.62 -1.92
CA SER A 6 -19.52 -59.34 -1.65
C SER A 6 -19.00 -58.11 -2.40
N ASN A 7 -19.55 -57.82 -3.59
CA ASN A 7 -19.17 -56.67 -4.41
C ASN A 7 -19.56 -55.31 -3.79
N LYS A 8 -20.65 -55.23 -3.01
CA LYS A 8 -21.06 -53.98 -2.34
C LYS A 8 -20.17 -53.66 -1.14
N VAL A 9 -19.66 -54.69 -0.46
CA VAL A 9 -18.71 -54.54 0.64
C VAL A 9 -17.34 -54.12 0.10
N LEU A 10 -16.91 -54.67 -1.03
CA LEU A 10 -15.64 -54.31 -1.68
C LEU A 10 -15.63 -52.84 -2.15
N LEU A 11 -16.74 -52.34 -2.71
CA LEU A 11 -16.89 -50.94 -3.10
C LEU A 11 -16.84 -49.96 -1.91
N LEU A 12 -17.42 -50.34 -0.77
CA LEU A 12 -17.35 -49.54 0.46
C LEU A 12 -15.93 -49.49 1.05
N ILE A 13 -15.20 -50.60 0.98
CA ILE A 13 -13.80 -50.67 1.42
C ILE A 13 -12.91 -49.84 0.50
N LEU A 14 -13.12 -49.92 -0.82
CA LEU A 14 -12.36 -49.12 -1.79
C LEU A 14 -12.62 -47.62 -1.61
N ALA A 15 -13.88 -47.22 -1.37
CA ALA A 15 -14.24 -45.84 -1.06
C ALA A 15 -13.58 -45.35 0.25
N ALA A 16 -13.54 -46.19 1.29
CA ALA A 16 -12.87 -45.88 2.54
C ALA A 16 -11.34 -45.71 2.39
N ILE A 17 -10.71 -46.52 1.54
CA ILE A 17 -9.27 -46.41 1.23
C ILE A 17 -8.98 -45.12 0.44
N THR A 18 -9.84 -44.73 -0.51
CA THR A 18 -9.68 -43.46 -1.24
C THR A 18 -9.85 -42.23 -0.35
N LEU A 19 -10.68 -42.30 0.70
CA LEU A 19 -10.84 -41.22 1.67
C LEU A 19 -9.67 -41.12 2.66
N ALA A 20 -8.99 -42.23 2.96
CA ALA A 20 -7.83 -42.25 3.86
C ALA A 20 -6.52 -41.82 3.17
N SER A 21 -6.44 -41.88 1.84
CA SER A 21 -5.24 -41.51 1.07
C SER A 21 -5.03 -40.00 0.89
N CYS A 22 -5.98 -39.16 1.32
CA CYS A 22 -5.77 -37.72 1.44
C CYS A 22 -5.11 -37.40 2.80
N SER A 23 -3.85 -37.83 2.97
CA SER A 23 -3.03 -37.34 4.08
C SER A 23 -2.81 -35.85 3.89
N LYS A 24 -3.41 -35.05 4.78
CA LYS A 24 -3.25 -33.59 4.86
C LYS A 24 -1.75 -33.25 4.79
N SER A 25 -1.31 -32.67 3.67
CA SER A 25 0.02 -32.08 3.59
C SER A 25 0.07 -30.95 4.61
N GLY A 26 0.72 -31.19 5.75
CA GLY A 26 0.85 -30.21 6.81
C GLY A 26 1.62 -29.01 6.26
N LYS A 27 0.96 -27.85 6.15
CA LYS A 27 1.59 -26.57 5.80
C LYS A 27 2.75 -26.17 6.74
N SER A 28 2.96 -26.95 7.80
CA SER A 28 3.98 -26.77 8.82
C SER A 28 5.30 -27.50 8.53
N VAL A 29 5.46 -28.21 7.41
CA VAL A 29 6.72 -28.87 7.04
C VAL A 29 7.29 -28.24 5.76
N SER A 30 8.60 -27.99 5.76
CA SER A 30 9.35 -27.57 4.59
C SER A 30 9.37 -28.67 3.54
N THR A 31 8.92 -28.38 2.33
CA THR A 31 8.93 -29.33 1.20
C THR A 31 10.33 -29.59 0.67
N LEU A 32 11.25 -28.63 0.80
CA LEU A 32 12.63 -28.73 0.29
C LEU A 32 13.56 -29.44 1.27
N THR A 33 13.39 -29.17 2.57
CA THR A 33 14.33 -29.64 3.61
C THR A 33 13.72 -30.68 4.55
N GLY A 34 12.39 -30.81 4.58
CA GLY A 34 11.69 -31.71 5.52
C GLY A 34 11.60 -31.19 6.96
N TRP A 35 12.10 -29.98 7.25
CA TRP A 35 12.08 -29.41 8.60
C TRP A 35 10.71 -28.83 8.95
N GLU A 36 10.31 -28.96 10.22
CA GLU A 36 9.07 -28.38 10.72
C GLU A 36 9.22 -26.88 11.05
N TYR A 37 8.28 -26.07 10.54
CA TYR A 37 8.11 -24.68 10.91
C TYR A 37 7.39 -24.54 12.24
N ASN A 38 7.71 -23.45 12.95
CA ASN A 38 7.11 -23.04 14.23
C ASN A 38 7.27 -24.08 15.37
N ASN A 39 8.17 -25.05 15.23
CA ASN A 39 8.47 -26.02 16.29
C ASN A 39 9.68 -25.55 17.12
N PRO A 40 9.51 -25.31 18.44
CA PRO A 40 10.62 -24.92 19.31
C PRO A 40 11.78 -25.90 19.32
N LYS A 41 11.51 -27.20 19.18
CA LYS A 41 12.53 -28.26 19.23
C LYS A 41 13.55 -28.15 18.09
N TYR A 42 13.12 -27.60 16.95
CA TYR A 42 13.94 -27.49 15.74
C TYR A 42 14.43 -26.06 15.50
N GLY A 43 14.69 -25.30 16.58
CA GLY A 43 15.19 -23.93 16.50
C GLY A 43 14.10 -22.87 16.31
N GLY A 44 12.82 -23.27 16.26
CA GLY A 44 11.70 -22.34 16.22
C GLY A 44 11.61 -21.53 14.93
N PHE A 45 12.03 -22.08 13.78
CA PHE A 45 11.97 -21.39 12.48
C PHE A 45 10.55 -20.90 12.17
N GLN A 46 10.39 -19.59 12.08
CA GLN A 46 9.07 -18.97 12.01
C GLN A 46 8.58 -18.92 10.56
N ALA A 47 7.38 -19.43 10.31
CA ALA A 47 6.70 -19.26 9.04
C ALA A 47 5.21 -19.00 9.29
N ASN A 48 4.67 -17.97 8.61
CA ASN A 48 3.23 -17.70 8.67
C ASN A 48 2.49 -18.62 7.70
N ALA A 49 2.20 -19.85 8.14
CA ALA A 49 1.54 -20.86 7.31
C ALA A 49 0.08 -20.51 6.93
N ASN A 50 -0.52 -19.56 7.66
CA ASN A 50 -1.89 -19.07 7.46
C ASN A 50 -1.88 -17.59 7.09
N TYR A 51 -0.98 -17.19 6.20
CA TYR A 51 -1.01 -15.85 5.63
C TYR A 51 -2.34 -15.62 4.92
N LYS A 52 -2.99 -14.51 5.28
CA LYS A 52 -4.14 -13.98 4.54
C LYS A 52 -3.63 -12.73 3.87
N GLU A 53 -3.82 -12.66 2.55
CA GLU A 53 -3.53 -11.43 1.81
C GLU A 53 -4.28 -10.28 2.46
N HIS A 54 -3.54 -9.22 2.76
CA HIS A 54 -4.14 -7.98 3.23
C HIS A 54 -4.86 -7.33 2.05
N GLY A 55 -5.97 -6.64 2.36
CA GLY A 55 -6.62 -5.78 1.37
C GLY A 55 -5.66 -4.68 0.88
N PRO A 56 -6.05 -3.94 -0.17
CA PRO A 56 -5.27 -2.80 -0.63
C PRO A 56 -4.98 -1.83 0.52
N PRO A 57 -3.81 -1.18 0.53
CA PRO A 57 -3.57 -0.07 1.43
C PRO A 57 -4.66 1.00 1.31
N PRO A 58 -4.90 1.80 2.36
CA PRO A 58 -5.94 2.83 2.33
C PRO A 58 -5.76 3.79 1.14
N GLY A 59 -6.83 4.00 0.37
CA GLY A 59 -6.86 4.90 -0.79
C GLY A 59 -6.21 4.36 -2.07
N MET A 60 -5.79 3.08 -2.08
CA MET A 60 -5.16 2.46 -3.24
C MET A 60 -6.02 1.40 -3.92
N VAL A 61 -5.77 1.23 -5.22
CA VAL A 61 -6.39 0.21 -6.07
C VAL A 61 -5.30 -0.73 -6.61
N LEU A 62 -5.64 -2.01 -6.73
CA LEU A 62 -4.76 -3.01 -7.34
C LEU A 62 -4.72 -2.81 -8.86
N ILE A 63 -3.51 -2.67 -9.39
CA ILE A 63 -3.22 -2.69 -10.82
C ILE A 63 -2.59 -4.04 -11.15
N GLU A 64 -3.28 -4.79 -12.00
CA GLU A 64 -2.82 -6.11 -12.43
C GLU A 64 -1.61 -6.00 -13.37
N GLY A 65 -0.55 -6.76 -13.08
CA GLY A 65 0.65 -6.80 -13.89
C GLY A 65 0.41 -7.38 -15.27
N GLY A 66 1.13 -6.84 -16.25
CA GLY A 66 1.00 -7.20 -17.66
C GLY A 66 2.11 -6.58 -18.51
N THR A 67 2.01 -6.79 -19.81
CA THR A 67 2.93 -6.21 -20.80
C THR A 67 2.21 -5.13 -21.59
N PHE A 68 2.84 -3.98 -21.81
CA PHE A 68 2.30 -2.91 -22.63
C PHE A 68 3.38 -2.29 -23.52
N THR A 69 2.97 -1.46 -24.48
CA THR A 69 3.90 -0.66 -25.29
C THR A 69 3.90 0.77 -24.74
N MET A 70 5.03 1.15 -24.17
CA MET A 70 5.34 2.46 -23.59
C MET A 70 5.66 3.47 -24.71
N GLY A 71 5.22 4.71 -24.52
CA GLY A 71 5.34 5.79 -25.50
C GLY A 71 4.15 5.93 -26.45
N SER A 72 4.13 7.08 -27.12
CA SER A 72 3.41 7.36 -28.37
C SER A 72 3.76 6.34 -29.44
N VAL A 73 2.71 5.88 -30.11
CA VAL A 73 2.83 4.97 -31.25
C VAL A 73 2.10 5.54 -32.46
N THR A 74 1.74 6.82 -32.39
CA THR A 74 1.24 7.63 -33.50
C THR A 74 2.39 8.46 -34.03
N ASP A 75 2.56 8.49 -35.35
CA ASP A 75 3.54 9.36 -35.98
C ASP A 75 3.20 10.81 -35.65
N ASP A 76 4.14 11.47 -34.99
CA ASP A 76 4.07 12.90 -34.77
C ASP A 76 4.44 13.62 -36.06
N VAL A 77 3.50 14.38 -36.60
CA VAL A 77 3.69 15.18 -37.83
C VAL A 77 4.79 16.23 -37.63
N MET A 78 5.06 16.63 -36.38
CA MET A 78 6.10 17.60 -36.04
C MET A 78 7.48 16.97 -35.77
N PHE A 79 7.62 15.64 -35.89
CA PHE A 79 8.87 14.90 -35.71
C PHE A 79 9.58 15.18 -34.37
N ASP A 80 8.82 15.34 -33.27
CA ASP A 80 9.45 15.55 -31.98
C ASP A 80 10.21 14.28 -31.53
N TRP A 81 11.48 14.44 -31.13
CA TRP A 81 12.42 13.34 -30.85
C TRP A 81 12.21 12.72 -29.48
N ASN A 82 11.02 12.22 -29.19
CA ASN A 82 10.74 11.70 -27.85
C ASN A 82 10.00 10.38 -27.77
N THR A 83 9.78 9.67 -28.89
CA THR A 83 8.93 8.48 -28.79
C THR A 83 9.22 7.33 -29.75
N THR A 84 10.21 6.51 -29.40
CA THR A 84 10.28 5.14 -29.91
C THR A 84 9.45 4.22 -29.01
N PRO A 85 8.41 3.54 -29.53
CA PRO A 85 7.57 2.67 -28.72
C PRO A 85 8.33 1.43 -28.25
N VAL A 86 8.39 1.21 -26.93
CA VAL A 86 9.09 0.05 -26.31
C VAL A 86 8.11 -0.85 -25.59
N LYS A 87 8.21 -2.17 -25.77
CA LYS A 87 7.42 -3.13 -25.00
C LYS A 87 8.03 -3.30 -23.60
N GLN A 88 7.27 -2.98 -22.57
CA GLN A 88 7.67 -3.10 -21.18
C GLN A 88 6.74 -4.05 -20.43
N GLN A 89 7.30 -4.82 -19.50
CA GLN A 89 6.54 -5.64 -18.55
C GLN A 89 6.48 -4.93 -17.20
N VAL A 90 5.29 -4.85 -16.62
CA VAL A 90 5.02 -4.26 -15.30
C VAL A 90 4.42 -5.33 -14.40
N ARG A 91 4.96 -5.47 -13.19
CA ARG A 91 4.42 -6.39 -12.16
C ARG A 91 3.12 -5.83 -11.57
N SER A 92 2.30 -6.65 -10.94
CA SER A 92 1.14 -6.14 -10.20
C SER A 92 1.59 -5.24 -9.05
N PHE A 93 0.92 -4.11 -8.87
CA PHE A 93 1.21 -3.15 -7.80
C PHE A 93 -0.06 -2.40 -7.40
N TYR A 94 0.01 -1.67 -6.29
CA TYR A 94 -1.07 -0.80 -5.85
C TYR A 94 -0.73 0.65 -6.20
N MET A 95 -1.72 1.41 -6.67
CA MET A 95 -1.60 2.84 -6.95
C MET A 95 -2.74 3.59 -6.28
N ASP A 96 -2.51 4.83 -5.87
CA ASP A 96 -3.57 5.69 -5.34
C ASP A 96 -4.67 5.89 -6.40
N GLU A 97 -5.93 5.87 -5.96
CA GLU A 97 -7.09 6.06 -6.83
C GLU A 97 -7.19 7.48 -7.38
N ALA A 98 -6.78 8.47 -6.57
CA ALA A 98 -6.80 9.89 -6.88
C ALA A 98 -5.50 10.56 -6.44
N GLU A 99 -5.27 11.80 -6.89
CA GLU A 99 -4.14 12.58 -6.42
C GLU A 99 -4.22 12.86 -4.90
N VAL A 100 -3.08 13.18 -4.29
CA VAL A 100 -3.03 13.58 -2.89
C VAL A 100 -3.77 14.90 -2.72
N SER A 101 -4.79 14.92 -1.86
CA SER A 101 -5.59 16.10 -1.59
C SER A 101 -4.89 17.08 -0.64
N ASN A 102 -5.34 18.33 -0.64
CA ASN A 102 -4.84 19.37 0.27
C ASN A 102 -5.01 18.97 1.74
N ILE A 103 -6.13 18.34 2.12
CA ILE A 103 -6.36 17.90 3.50
C ILE A 103 -5.35 16.85 3.97
N GLU A 104 -5.01 15.89 3.11
CA GLU A 104 -4.01 14.86 3.44
C GLU A 104 -2.59 15.46 3.52
N TYR A 105 -2.28 16.43 2.66
CA TYR A 105 -1.01 17.14 2.74
C TYR A 105 -0.94 18.05 3.98
N LEU A 106 -2.04 18.69 4.38
CA LEU A 106 -2.13 19.45 5.63
C LEU A 106 -1.96 18.54 6.85
N LEU A 107 -2.52 17.31 6.83
CA LEU A 107 -2.28 16.33 7.88
C LEU A 107 -0.79 16.00 8.02
N TYR A 108 -0.08 15.85 6.89
CA TYR A 108 1.38 15.69 6.88
C TYR A 108 2.10 16.90 7.50
N LEU A 109 1.72 18.13 7.13
CA LEU A 109 2.31 19.33 7.72
C LEU A 109 2.04 19.44 9.22
N GLN A 110 0.82 19.14 9.68
CA GLN A 110 0.47 19.12 11.11
C GLN A 110 1.28 18.06 11.88
N TYR A 111 1.51 16.90 11.28
CA TYR A 111 2.39 15.89 11.87
C TYR A 111 3.82 16.40 11.99
N LEU A 112 4.36 17.02 10.94
CA LEU A 112 5.70 17.60 10.97
C LEU A 112 5.82 18.69 12.01
N GLU A 113 4.82 19.56 12.17
CA GLU A 113 4.81 20.61 13.19
C GLU A 113 4.88 20.04 14.61
N LYS A 114 4.21 18.91 14.86
CA LYS A 114 4.23 18.23 16.17
C LYS A 114 5.56 17.53 16.45
N VAL A 115 6.13 16.84 15.46
CA VAL A 115 7.36 16.05 15.63
C VAL A 115 8.62 16.91 15.50
N PHE A 116 8.59 17.92 14.64
CA PHE A 116 9.68 18.84 14.31
C PHE A 116 9.21 20.28 14.55
N PRO A 117 9.04 20.68 15.83
CA PRO A 117 8.47 21.97 16.16
C PRO A 117 9.32 23.11 15.58
N PRO A 118 8.71 24.08 14.88
CA PRO A 118 9.44 25.20 14.28
C PRO A 118 10.05 26.16 15.31
N SER A 119 9.64 26.03 16.58
CA SER A 119 10.22 26.73 17.73
C SER A 119 11.69 26.37 17.96
N ASP A 120 12.12 25.17 17.57
CA ASP A 120 13.51 24.73 17.64
C ASP A 120 14.25 25.11 16.34
N ASP A 121 15.37 25.82 16.46
CA ASP A 121 16.15 26.25 15.31
C ASP A 121 16.73 25.09 14.50
N THR A 122 16.98 23.95 15.16
CA THR A 122 17.49 22.73 14.49
C THR A 122 16.48 22.15 13.51
N TYR A 123 15.18 22.21 13.84
CA TYR A 123 14.09 21.58 13.09
C TYR A 123 13.31 22.55 12.21
N ARG A 124 13.42 23.86 12.46
CA ARG A 124 12.73 24.93 11.71
C ARG A 124 12.82 24.76 10.18
N LYS A 125 13.99 24.38 9.67
CA LYS A 125 14.23 24.19 8.23
C LYS A 125 13.52 22.97 7.65
N ILE A 126 13.27 21.93 8.45
CA ILE A 126 12.58 20.72 8.01
C ILE A 126 11.12 21.05 7.66
N TYR A 127 10.42 21.74 8.57
CA TYR A 127 9.04 22.16 8.33
C TYR A 127 8.94 23.12 7.15
N GLN A 128 9.81 24.12 7.09
CA GLN A 128 9.84 25.08 5.97
C GLN A 128 10.10 24.40 4.62
N ALA A 129 10.97 23.39 4.57
CA ALA A 129 11.25 22.63 3.36
C ALA A 129 10.07 21.76 2.89
N ALA A 130 9.14 21.41 3.78
CA ALA A 130 7.95 20.65 3.43
C ALA A 130 6.79 21.53 2.93
N LEU A 131 6.84 22.85 3.12
CA LEU A 131 5.79 23.75 2.66
C LEU A 131 5.75 23.82 1.11
N PRO A 132 4.58 23.63 0.48
CA PRO A 132 4.43 23.79 -0.97
C PRO A 132 4.62 25.26 -1.37
N ASP A 133 5.06 25.49 -2.60
CA ASP A 133 5.12 26.83 -3.18
C ASP A 133 3.72 27.29 -3.59
N THR A 134 3.13 28.20 -2.80
CA THR A 134 1.81 28.76 -3.09
C THR A 134 1.85 29.82 -4.20
N LEU A 135 3.04 30.34 -4.57
CA LEU A 135 3.19 31.37 -5.59
C LEU A 135 3.02 30.83 -7.02
N VAL A 136 2.93 29.52 -7.20
CA VAL A 136 2.65 28.85 -8.48
C VAL A 136 1.38 29.39 -9.17
N TRP A 137 0.42 29.91 -8.39
CA TRP A 137 -0.82 30.49 -8.92
C TRP A 137 -0.65 31.91 -9.46
N ARG A 138 0.44 32.61 -9.11
CA ARG A 138 0.68 33.97 -9.56
C ARG A 138 1.03 33.98 -11.04
N ASN A 139 0.30 34.80 -11.78
CA ASN A 139 0.64 35.14 -13.16
C ASN A 139 0.66 36.66 -13.28
N THR A 140 1.60 37.20 -14.06
CA THR A 140 1.78 38.64 -14.28
C THR A 140 0.51 39.36 -14.78
N LEU A 141 -0.37 38.66 -15.51
CA LEU A 141 -1.60 39.19 -16.08
C LEU A 141 -2.88 38.63 -15.45
N GLY A 142 -2.77 37.75 -14.43
CA GLY A 142 -3.91 37.01 -13.87
C GLY A 142 -4.23 37.43 -12.43
N PHE A 143 -5.52 37.62 -12.13
CA PHE A 143 -5.98 37.88 -10.77
C PHE A 143 -6.24 36.56 -10.00
N ASN A 144 -5.16 35.92 -9.55
CA ASN A 144 -5.19 34.63 -8.85
C ASN A 144 -4.73 34.72 -7.37
N GLU A 145 -4.79 35.91 -6.77
CA GLU A 145 -4.36 36.12 -5.38
C GLU A 145 -5.17 35.28 -4.40
N LEU A 146 -6.48 35.14 -4.64
CA LEU A 146 -7.37 34.29 -3.84
C LEU A 146 -6.89 32.84 -3.78
N LEU A 147 -6.39 32.27 -4.89
CA LEU A 147 -5.86 30.91 -4.91
C LEU A 147 -4.51 30.82 -4.20
N THR A 148 -3.66 31.83 -4.36
CA THR A 148 -2.35 31.91 -3.68
C THR A 148 -2.50 31.86 -2.15
N GLU A 149 -3.52 32.53 -1.62
CA GLU A 149 -3.76 32.62 -0.18
C GLU A 149 -4.54 31.42 0.37
N ASN A 150 -5.60 31.01 -0.35
CA ASN A 150 -6.62 30.11 0.16
C ASN A 150 -6.50 28.66 -0.33
N TYR A 151 -5.86 28.37 -1.47
CA TYR A 151 -5.95 27.04 -2.10
C TYR A 151 -5.49 25.91 -1.17
N LEU A 152 -4.34 26.05 -0.50
CA LEU A 152 -3.86 25.04 0.43
C LEU A 152 -4.59 25.05 1.78
N ARG A 153 -5.08 26.20 2.23
CA ARG A 153 -5.49 26.43 3.63
C ARG A 153 -7.00 26.41 3.86
N HIS A 154 -7.78 26.79 2.85
CA HIS A 154 -9.21 27.01 3.02
C HIS A 154 -9.99 25.69 2.86
N PRO A 155 -10.95 25.39 3.76
CA PRO A 155 -11.69 24.12 3.73
C PRO A 155 -12.42 23.82 2.41
N ALA A 156 -12.84 24.84 1.67
CA ALA A 156 -13.49 24.65 0.35
C ALA A 156 -12.58 23.95 -0.68
N TYR A 157 -11.26 24.04 -0.51
CA TYR A 157 -10.27 23.41 -1.38
C TYR A 157 -9.64 22.15 -0.76
N ALA A 158 -10.16 21.66 0.37
CA ALA A 158 -9.59 20.53 1.11
C ALA A 158 -9.43 19.26 0.27
N GLU A 159 -10.41 18.97 -0.60
CA GLU A 159 -10.45 17.76 -1.45
C GLU A 159 -9.79 17.96 -2.83
N TYR A 160 -9.22 19.14 -3.10
CA TYR A 160 -8.51 19.42 -4.34
C TYR A 160 -7.08 18.88 -4.26
N PRO A 161 -6.45 18.54 -5.40
CA PRO A 161 -5.08 18.04 -5.41
C PRO A 161 -4.11 19.10 -4.86
N VAL A 162 -3.07 18.65 -4.16
CA VAL A 162 -1.99 19.55 -3.74
C VAL A 162 -1.17 20.02 -4.94
N VAL A 163 -0.88 21.33 -4.99
CA VAL A 163 -0.15 21.98 -6.08
C VAL A 163 1.04 22.75 -5.51
N GLY A 164 2.11 22.89 -6.30
CA GLY A 164 3.33 23.58 -5.88
C GLY A 164 4.29 22.69 -5.08
N VAL A 165 4.19 21.38 -5.23
CA VAL A 165 5.08 20.40 -4.58
C VAL A 165 6.21 19.98 -5.51
N SER A 166 7.42 19.96 -4.97
CA SER A 166 8.60 19.42 -5.65
C SER A 166 8.65 17.89 -5.57
N TRP A 167 9.42 17.27 -6.47
CA TRP A 167 9.65 15.81 -6.45
C TRP A 167 10.20 15.34 -5.10
N ARG A 168 11.12 16.10 -4.48
CA ARG A 168 11.70 15.76 -3.17
C ARG A 168 10.64 15.80 -2.06
N GLN A 169 9.78 16.82 -2.05
CA GLN A 169 8.67 16.90 -1.09
C GLN A 169 7.70 15.72 -1.27
N ALA A 170 7.37 15.37 -2.51
CA ALA A 170 6.51 14.23 -2.80
C ALA A 170 7.14 12.90 -2.34
N THR A 171 8.45 12.70 -2.50
CA THR A 171 9.13 11.50 -1.99
C THR A 171 9.15 11.41 -0.47
N GLU A 172 9.36 12.53 0.23
CA GLU A 172 9.31 12.57 1.70
C GLU A 172 7.89 12.32 2.22
N PHE A 173 6.87 12.82 1.51
CA PHE A 173 5.48 12.51 1.81
C PHE A 173 5.19 11.01 1.69
N CYS A 174 5.70 10.33 0.64
CA CYS A 174 5.58 8.87 0.52
C CYS A 174 6.29 8.13 1.66
N LYS A 175 7.47 8.59 2.08
CA LYS A 175 8.18 8.02 3.24
C LYS A 175 7.36 8.17 4.51
N TRP A 176 6.88 9.38 4.79
CA TRP A 176 6.00 9.67 5.93
C TRP A 176 4.74 8.81 5.92
N ARG A 177 4.06 8.67 4.77
CA ARG A 177 2.88 7.82 4.64
C ARG A 177 3.19 6.36 4.97
N THR A 178 4.35 5.86 4.53
CA THR A 178 4.82 4.51 4.88
C THR A 178 4.93 4.34 6.39
N ASP A 179 5.58 5.29 7.06
CA ASP A 179 5.74 5.26 8.51
C ASP A 179 4.39 5.31 9.22
N ARG A 180 3.52 6.24 8.82
CA ARG A 180 2.19 6.43 9.43
C ARG A 180 1.26 5.25 9.28
N VAL A 181 1.19 4.65 8.08
CA VAL A 181 0.31 3.50 7.81
C VAL A 181 0.79 2.29 8.60
N ASN A 182 2.10 2.03 8.61
CA ASN A 182 2.66 0.90 9.35
C ASN A 182 2.55 1.07 10.86
N GLU A 183 2.74 2.30 11.37
CA GLU A 183 2.50 2.60 12.78
C GLU A 183 1.04 2.30 13.15
N LYS A 184 0.08 2.78 12.33
CA LYS A 184 -1.35 2.51 12.55
C LYS A 184 -1.66 1.02 12.54
N ILE A 185 -1.10 0.26 11.58
CA ILE A 185 -1.25 -1.20 11.52
C ILE A 185 -0.72 -1.86 12.80
N LEU A 186 0.43 -1.44 13.31
CA LEU A 186 1.01 -2.00 14.53
C LEU A 186 0.17 -1.68 15.78
N ILE A 187 -0.39 -0.47 15.85
CA ILE A 187 -1.32 -0.06 16.90
C ILE A 187 -2.61 -0.89 16.84
N GLU A 188 -3.23 -1.02 15.66
CA GLU A 188 -4.45 -1.82 15.46
C GLU A 188 -4.24 -3.32 15.78
N LYS A 189 -3.02 -3.83 15.57
CA LYS A 189 -2.64 -5.19 15.96
C LYS A 189 -2.33 -5.34 17.46
N GLY A 190 -2.29 -4.25 18.21
CA GLY A 190 -1.95 -4.22 19.63
C GLY A 190 -0.48 -4.52 19.92
N VAL A 191 0.41 -4.25 18.96
CA VAL A 191 1.87 -4.39 19.15
C VAL A 191 2.47 -3.11 19.74
N LEU A 192 1.99 -1.95 19.29
CA LEU A 192 2.41 -0.63 19.73
C LEU A 192 1.29 0.09 20.49
N HIS A 193 1.66 0.89 21.49
CA HIS A 193 0.78 1.89 22.10
C HIS A 193 0.62 3.11 21.19
N THR A 194 -0.41 3.94 21.44
CA THR A 194 -0.56 5.23 20.77
C THR A 194 0.56 6.16 21.22
N LEU A 195 1.44 6.55 20.30
CA LEU A 195 2.67 7.26 20.65
C LEU A 195 2.43 8.66 21.24
N PHE A 196 1.40 9.36 20.76
CA PHE A 196 1.11 10.73 21.19
C PHE A 196 0.39 10.82 22.55
N ASP A 197 -0.21 9.73 23.03
CA ASP A 197 -0.90 9.69 24.33
C ASP A 197 -0.05 9.01 25.41
N HIS A 198 1.18 8.60 25.08
CA HIS A 198 2.02 7.81 25.97
C HIS A 198 2.85 8.71 26.90
N ASP A 199 2.72 8.52 28.21
CA ASP A 199 3.37 9.39 29.20
C ASP A 199 4.91 9.30 29.20
N SER A 200 5.50 8.17 28.80
CA SER A 200 6.96 7.99 28.82
C SER A 200 7.68 8.65 27.64
N LEU A 201 6.97 8.89 26.54
CA LEU A 201 7.58 9.25 25.26
C LEU A 201 7.02 10.58 24.76
N LYS A 202 7.92 11.53 24.53
CA LYS A 202 7.61 12.71 23.73
C LYS A 202 8.05 12.46 22.29
N VAL A 203 7.09 12.44 21.36
CA VAL A 203 7.33 12.14 19.94
C VAL A 203 7.94 13.35 19.23
N GLU A 204 9.21 13.63 19.50
CA GLU A 204 9.94 14.77 18.94
C GLU A 204 11.27 14.33 18.32
N GLY A 205 11.60 14.91 17.16
CA GLY A 205 12.86 14.69 16.46
C GLY A 205 13.11 13.23 16.09
N ALA A 206 14.15 12.64 16.71
CA ALA A 206 14.55 11.25 16.50
C ALA A 206 13.57 10.23 17.11
N ASN A 207 12.78 10.64 18.11
CA ASN A 207 11.85 9.79 18.85
C ASN A 207 10.51 9.62 18.12
N ARG A 208 10.59 9.29 16.83
CA ARG A 208 9.44 8.99 15.97
C ARG A 208 9.51 7.57 15.44
N PHE A 209 8.37 7.05 15.02
CA PHE A 209 8.35 5.77 14.33
C PHE A 209 8.94 5.91 12.92
N ASP A 210 9.93 5.08 12.60
CA ASP A 210 10.48 4.91 11.25
C ASP A 210 10.48 3.42 10.91
N THR A 211 9.85 3.08 9.80
CA THR A 211 9.64 1.69 9.37
C THR A 211 10.93 0.97 9.01
N GLU A 212 11.91 1.67 8.43
CA GLU A 212 13.19 1.07 8.04
C GLU A 212 14.01 0.73 9.29
N THR A 213 14.04 1.64 10.26
CA THR A 213 14.73 1.40 11.54
C THR A 213 14.04 0.31 12.36
N TYR A 214 12.70 0.27 12.38
CA TYR A 214 11.92 -0.80 13.02
C TYR A 214 12.28 -2.18 12.44
N LEU A 215 12.33 -2.29 11.11
CA LEU A 215 12.63 -3.55 10.44
C LEU A 215 14.09 -3.96 10.61
N ALA A 216 15.02 -3.01 10.67
CA ALA A 216 16.43 -3.28 10.88
C ALA A 216 16.71 -3.71 12.34
N ASN A 217 16.27 -2.91 13.30
CA ASN A 217 16.37 -3.22 14.72
C ASN A 217 15.33 -2.42 15.54
N PRO A 218 14.24 -3.07 16.01
CA PRO A 218 13.20 -2.41 16.81
C PRO A 218 13.69 -1.77 18.11
N ASN A 219 14.82 -2.22 18.66
CA ASN A 219 15.37 -1.70 19.91
C ASN A 219 16.10 -0.36 19.72
N LEU A 220 16.39 0.05 18.48
CA LEU A 220 16.98 1.37 18.22
C LEU A 220 15.94 2.49 18.21
N LEU A 221 14.66 2.13 18.07
CA LEU A 221 13.58 3.09 18.15
C LEU A 221 13.35 3.54 19.59
N PHE A 222 12.97 4.82 19.72
CA PHE A 222 12.58 5.41 21.00
C PHE A 222 13.65 5.27 22.09
N GLU A 223 14.93 5.39 21.71
CA GLU A 223 16.07 5.24 22.63
C GLU A 223 16.12 3.88 23.35
N GLY A 224 15.42 2.86 22.82
CA GLY A 224 15.34 1.52 23.40
C GLY A 224 14.30 1.38 24.51
N ASP A 225 13.38 2.34 24.67
CA ASP A 225 12.28 2.21 25.63
C ASP A 225 11.33 1.08 25.22
N SER A 226 11.38 0.00 26.00
CA SER A 226 10.55 -1.19 25.77
C SER A 226 9.08 -1.02 26.19
N SER A 227 8.73 0.03 26.95
CA SER A 227 7.38 0.26 27.47
C SER A 227 6.35 0.58 26.38
N ILE A 228 6.83 1.09 25.25
CA ILE A 228 6.01 1.49 24.09
C ILE A 228 5.38 0.28 23.40
N TYR A 229 5.95 -0.91 23.60
CA TYR A 229 5.48 -2.15 23.01
C TYR A 229 4.59 -2.93 24.00
N TYR A 230 3.31 -3.13 23.64
CA TYR A 230 2.37 -3.89 24.47
C TYR A 230 2.68 -5.39 24.47
N LYS A 231 2.48 -6.03 23.30
CA LYS A 231 2.73 -7.46 23.13
C LYS A 231 3.15 -7.78 21.71
N GLY A 232 4.26 -8.50 21.59
CA GLY A 232 4.78 -8.99 20.34
C GLY A 232 4.01 -10.18 19.80
N ILE A 233 4.35 -10.56 18.57
CA ILE A 233 3.90 -11.80 17.97
C ILE A 233 4.49 -12.97 18.76
N LYS A 234 3.79 -14.10 18.75
CA LYS A 234 4.29 -15.34 19.35
C LYS A 234 5.63 -15.72 18.71
N ASP A 235 6.63 -15.91 19.56
CA ASP A 235 7.91 -16.49 19.18
C ASP A 235 7.90 -17.98 19.52
N PHE A 236 8.28 -18.80 18.55
CA PHE A 236 8.37 -20.26 18.67
C PHE A 236 9.76 -20.75 19.09
N SER A 237 10.75 -19.86 19.28
CA SER A 237 12.06 -20.23 19.83
C SER A 237 11.97 -20.68 21.28
N GLU A 238 12.86 -21.57 21.74
CA GLU A 238 12.89 -22.01 23.14
C GLU A 238 13.18 -20.86 24.12
N LYS A 239 13.95 -19.85 23.69
CA LYS A 239 14.22 -18.64 24.48
C LYS A 239 12.96 -17.86 24.85
N SER A 240 11.88 -18.02 24.09
CA SER A 240 10.61 -17.34 24.37
C SER A 240 9.88 -17.90 25.60
N LYS A 241 10.25 -19.11 26.06
CA LYS A 241 9.67 -19.77 27.23
C LYS A 241 10.26 -19.27 28.55
N GLU A 242 11.36 -18.51 28.52
CA GLU A 242 11.93 -17.91 29.71
C GLU A 242 10.94 -16.89 30.30
N LYS A 243 10.72 -16.97 31.62
CA LYS A 243 9.83 -16.03 32.32
C LYS A 243 10.47 -14.64 32.32
N LYS A 244 9.90 -13.73 31.53
CA LYS A 244 10.29 -12.33 31.53
C LYS A 244 9.74 -11.59 32.76
N SER A 245 10.40 -10.49 33.14
CA SER A 245 9.97 -9.64 34.26
C SER A 245 8.60 -9.03 33.98
N LYS A 246 7.80 -8.83 35.03
CA LYS A 246 6.46 -8.24 34.94
C LYS A 246 6.59 -6.81 34.39
N GLY A 247 5.96 -6.55 33.24
CA GLY A 247 6.00 -5.25 32.55
C GLY A 247 7.02 -5.15 31.40
N SER A 248 7.83 -6.19 31.17
CA SER A 248 8.72 -6.23 30.00
C SER A 248 8.01 -6.74 28.75
N PHE A 249 8.44 -6.26 27.58
CA PHE A 249 7.90 -6.68 26.29
C PHE A 249 7.97 -8.20 26.10
N THR A 250 6.82 -8.83 25.84
CA THR A 250 6.70 -10.28 25.63
C THR A 250 6.49 -10.61 24.16
N GLY A 251 7.06 -11.73 23.71
CA GLY A 251 7.04 -12.12 22.29
C GLY A 251 8.16 -11.49 21.47
N ARG A 252 7.97 -11.49 20.15
CA ARG A 252 8.89 -10.90 19.16
C ARG A 252 8.25 -9.72 18.43
N HIS A 253 9.09 -8.84 17.91
CA HIS A 253 8.65 -7.79 16.99
C HIS A 253 8.21 -8.34 15.64
N VAL A 254 7.38 -7.55 14.95
CA VAL A 254 6.86 -7.88 13.63
C VAL A 254 8.01 -7.81 12.62
N LYS A 255 8.11 -8.83 11.76
CA LYS A 255 9.07 -8.87 10.66
C LYS A 255 8.34 -8.81 9.33
N THR A 256 9.05 -8.44 8.26
CA THR A 256 8.51 -8.47 6.89
C THR A 256 7.95 -9.84 6.50
N SER A 257 8.55 -10.93 6.99
CA SER A 257 8.10 -12.31 6.76
C SER A 257 6.70 -12.62 7.28
N ASP A 258 6.19 -11.82 8.22
CA ASP A 258 4.84 -12.01 8.77
C ASP A 258 3.76 -11.52 7.83
N GLY A 259 4.14 -10.63 6.90
CA GLY A 259 3.26 -10.03 5.91
C GLY A 259 2.26 -9.03 6.48
N ILE A 260 2.41 -8.62 7.75
CA ILE A 260 1.46 -7.73 8.44
C ILE A 260 1.63 -6.26 8.01
N LEU A 261 2.87 -5.83 7.79
CA LEU A 261 3.19 -4.46 7.43
C LEU A 261 2.93 -4.21 5.94
N ALA A 262 2.49 -3.00 5.61
CA ALA A 262 2.36 -2.54 4.24
C ALA A 262 3.75 -2.33 3.60
N GLN A 263 3.82 -2.51 2.28
CA GLN A 263 5.01 -2.18 1.51
C GLN A 263 5.26 -0.67 1.53
N ARG A 264 6.50 -0.26 1.28
CA ARG A 264 6.86 1.15 1.21
C ARG A 264 6.10 1.85 0.08
N PHE A 265 5.54 3.01 0.38
CA PHE A 265 4.97 3.90 -0.62
C PHE A 265 6.09 4.65 -1.32
N ARG A 266 5.95 4.82 -2.63
CA ARG A 266 6.88 5.57 -3.46
C ARG A 266 6.14 6.15 -4.66
N LEU A 267 6.76 7.11 -5.31
CA LEU A 267 6.29 7.58 -6.60
C LEU A 267 6.37 6.44 -7.64
N PRO A 268 5.35 6.32 -8.51
CA PRO A 268 5.39 5.36 -9.61
C PRO A 268 6.50 5.71 -10.58
N THR A 269 7.07 4.70 -11.23
CA THR A 269 7.91 4.92 -12.41
C THR A 269 7.05 5.39 -13.59
N GLU A 270 7.65 6.01 -14.60
CA GLU A 270 6.96 6.39 -15.83
C GLU A 270 6.20 5.21 -16.46
N ALA A 271 6.85 4.04 -16.52
CA ALA A 271 6.24 2.83 -17.05
C ALA A 271 5.02 2.37 -16.22
N GLU A 272 5.11 2.42 -14.90
CA GLU A 272 3.98 2.08 -14.01
C GLU A 272 2.82 3.07 -14.17
N TRP A 273 3.12 4.36 -14.25
CA TRP A 273 2.13 5.42 -14.40
C TRP A 273 1.43 5.36 -15.76
N GLU A 274 2.19 5.22 -16.85
CA GLU A 274 1.63 5.11 -18.20
C GLU A 274 0.84 3.81 -18.36
N TYR A 275 1.31 2.70 -17.78
CA TYR A 275 0.57 1.44 -17.77
C TYR A 275 -0.77 1.57 -17.05
N ALA A 276 -0.79 2.23 -15.90
CA ALA A 276 -2.00 2.53 -15.15
C ALA A 276 -2.96 3.43 -15.94
N ALA A 277 -2.44 4.51 -16.54
CA ALA A 277 -3.23 5.48 -17.29
C ALA A 277 -3.81 4.92 -18.60
N LYS A 278 -3.09 4.00 -19.27
CA LYS A 278 -3.54 3.41 -20.53
C LYS A 278 -4.73 2.45 -20.39
N ALA A 279 -5.14 2.08 -19.16
CA ALA A 279 -6.39 1.35 -18.85
C ALA A 279 -6.72 0.21 -19.85
N LEU A 280 -5.73 -0.64 -20.19
CA LEU A 280 -5.89 -1.72 -21.17
C LEU A 280 -6.42 -3.04 -20.57
N ILE A 281 -6.83 -3.03 -19.30
CA ILE A 281 -7.25 -4.25 -18.56
C ILE A 281 -8.38 -4.97 -19.29
N GLU A 282 -9.33 -4.25 -19.87
CA GLU A 282 -10.51 -4.86 -20.49
C GLU A 282 -10.29 -5.45 -21.89
N ASN A 283 -9.22 -5.07 -22.62
CA ASN A 283 -8.89 -5.64 -23.94
C ASN A 283 -7.88 -6.80 -23.84
N ARG A 284 -7.62 -7.27 -22.61
CA ARG A 284 -6.63 -8.31 -22.33
C ARG A 284 -7.28 -9.69 -22.48
N GLU A 285 -6.86 -10.42 -23.50
CA GLU A 285 -7.11 -11.86 -23.63
C GLU A 285 -5.82 -12.56 -23.14
N TYR A 286 -5.85 -13.08 -21.91
CA TYR A 286 -4.69 -13.63 -21.19
C TYR A 286 -3.53 -12.63 -21.00
N ASN A 287 -2.42 -12.77 -21.73
CA ASN A 287 -1.27 -11.85 -21.69
C ASN A 287 -1.19 -10.96 -22.92
N SER A 288 -2.16 -11.05 -23.84
CA SER A 288 -2.17 -10.28 -25.09
C SER A 288 -3.24 -9.20 -25.03
N ILE A 289 -2.88 -7.97 -25.40
CA ILE A 289 -3.82 -6.86 -25.51
C ILE A 289 -4.33 -6.85 -26.96
N ARG A 290 -5.61 -7.18 -27.16
CA ARG A 290 -6.21 -7.27 -28.50
C ARG A 290 -6.72 -5.90 -28.94
N GLY A 291 -5.86 -5.16 -29.64
CA GLY A 291 -6.18 -3.85 -30.22
C GLY A 291 -6.24 -2.72 -29.20
N ARG A 292 -6.04 -1.48 -29.68
CA ARG A 292 -6.12 -0.26 -28.87
C ARG A 292 -7.56 0.22 -28.79
N LYS A 293 -8.02 0.58 -27.59
CA LYS A 293 -9.29 1.30 -27.44
C LYS A 293 -9.07 2.78 -27.76
N LYS A 294 -10.04 3.38 -28.44
CA LYS A 294 -10.11 4.84 -28.65
C LYS A 294 -10.62 5.57 -27.39
N TYR A 295 -11.37 4.87 -26.54
CA TYR A 295 -12.03 5.42 -25.36
C TYR A 295 -11.69 4.60 -24.10
N SER A 296 -11.78 5.22 -22.93
CA SER A 296 -11.40 4.62 -21.63
C SER A 296 -12.42 3.61 -21.07
N TRP A 297 -13.59 3.48 -21.69
CA TRP A 297 -14.70 2.61 -21.24
C TRP A 297 -14.89 1.40 -22.17
N ASN A 298 -15.84 0.51 -21.84
CA ASN A 298 -16.12 -0.68 -22.61
C ASN A 298 -16.92 -0.36 -23.90
N GLY A 299 -16.34 -0.68 -25.08
CA GLY A 299 -16.97 -0.50 -26.39
C GLY A 299 -16.30 0.54 -27.30
N GLY A 300 -16.67 0.53 -28.58
CA GLY A 300 -16.12 1.41 -29.61
C GLY A 300 -16.88 2.73 -29.82
N THR A 301 -17.84 3.05 -28.95
CA THR A 301 -18.76 4.20 -29.10
C THR A 301 -18.67 5.12 -27.89
N THR A 302 -19.01 6.40 -28.06
CA THR A 302 -19.17 7.36 -26.96
C THR A 302 -20.49 7.20 -26.21
N ARG A 303 -21.29 6.19 -26.52
CA ARG A 303 -22.63 6.01 -25.93
C ARG A 303 -22.73 4.78 -25.05
N GLU A 304 -23.23 4.96 -23.84
CA GLU A 304 -23.41 3.91 -22.85
C GLU A 304 -24.36 2.83 -23.37
N THR A 305 -24.00 1.56 -23.14
CA THR A 305 -24.72 0.40 -23.71
C THR A 305 -25.50 -0.39 -22.65
N SER A 306 -25.26 -0.14 -21.37
CA SER A 306 -26.04 -0.71 -20.28
C SER A 306 -27.50 -0.32 -20.38
N LYS A 307 -28.41 -1.26 -20.05
CA LYS A 307 -29.87 -1.06 -20.22
C LYS A 307 -30.41 0.18 -19.49
N ARG A 308 -29.76 0.61 -18.41
CA ARG A 308 -30.21 1.71 -17.56
C ARG A 308 -29.86 3.10 -18.09
N TYR A 309 -28.72 3.22 -18.76
CA TYR A 309 -28.16 4.51 -19.24
C TYR A 309 -27.95 4.50 -20.76
N LYS A 310 -28.71 3.65 -21.46
CA LYS A 310 -28.50 3.38 -22.89
C LYS A 310 -28.63 4.66 -23.70
N GLY A 311 -27.55 5.08 -24.35
CA GLY A 311 -27.52 6.26 -25.22
C GLY A 311 -26.89 7.52 -24.60
N ASP A 312 -26.63 7.52 -23.29
CA ASP A 312 -25.93 8.62 -22.61
C ASP A 312 -24.51 8.76 -23.15
N GLN A 313 -24.04 10.01 -23.28
CA GLN A 313 -22.68 10.25 -23.72
C GLN A 313 -21.71 9.96 -22.58
N MET A 314 -20.89 8.93 -22.78
CA MET A 314 -19.71 8.68 -21.97
C MET A 314 -18.66 9.73 -22.32
N ALA A 315 -18.20 10.45 -21.31
CA ALA A 315 -17.14 11.44 -21.45
C ALA A 315 -16.29 11.47 -20.19
N ASN A 316 -15.03 11.88 -20.34
CA ASN A 316 -14.07 11.95 -19.25
C ASN A 316 -14.10 13.32 -18.55
N PHE A 317 -15.29 13.82 -18.22
CA PHE A 317 -15.44 15.02 -17.40
C PHE A 317 -16.34 14.75 -16.20
N LYS A 318 -15.88 15.17 -15.02
CA LYS A 318 -16.64 15.15 -13.78
C LYS A 318 -17.58 16.36 -13.82
N GLN A 319 -18.86 16.17 -14.12
CA GLN A 319 -19.85 17.25 -13.94
C GLN A 319 -19.93 17.60 -12.46
N GLY A 320 -19.46 18.78 -12.09
CA GLY A 320 -19.64 19.34 -10.74
C GLY A 320 -21.04 19.92 -10.56
N LYS A 321 -21.49 20.05 -9.30
CA LYS A 321 -22.66 20.88 -8.97
C LYS A 321 -22.29 22.34 -9.23
N GLY A 322 -22.70 22.89 -10.38
CA GLY A 322 -22.44 24.27 -10.75
C GLY A 322 -22.43 24.55 -12.25
N ASP A 323 -22.32 23.52 -13.09
CA ASP A 323 -22.44 23.68 -14.54
C ASP A 323 -23.89 23.43 -14.99
N TYR A 324 -24.68 24.52 -15.02
CA TYR A 324 -25.95 24.62 -15.75
C TYR A 324 -25.99 25.92 -16.56
#